data_AF-A0A9C7Z5L9-F1
#
_entry.id   AF-A0A9C7Z5L9-F1
#
_cell.length_a   1.000
_cell.length_b   1.000
_cell.length_c   1.000
_cell.angle_alpha   90.00
_cell.angle_beta   90.00
_cell.angle_gamma   90.00
#
_symmetry.space_group_name_H-M   'P 1'
#
loop_
_entity.id
_entity.type
_entity.pdbx_description
1 polymer ?
#
loop_
_entity_poly.entity_id
_entity_poly.type
_entity_poly.pdbx_seq_one_letter_code
_entity_poly.pdbx_strand_id
1 'polypeptide(L)'
;MKLINKKRVGSKVKKTYDRARTPFQRVLESTFVSQQAKDALKELYETLNPVQLKREIIRLQDKLDMLARSKNNQRREERHVNLEYILS
;
A
#
# COMPACT_ATOMS: atom_id res chain seq x y z
N MET A 1 3.57 16.28 0.37
CA MET A 1 3.35 17.71 0.71
C MET A 1 4.09 18.57 -0.30
N LYS A 2 3.46 19.60 -0.87
CA LYS A 2 4.07 20.47 -1.87
C LYS A 2 4.81 21.63 -1.18
N LEU A 3 6.01 21.95 -1.63
CA LEU A 3 6.72 23.15 -1.18
C LEU A 3 6.09 24.38 -1.85
N ILE A 4 5.53 25.30 -1.07
CA ILE A 4 4.88 26.51 -1.60
C ILE A 4 5.91 27.63 -1.73
N ASN A 5 6.76 27.80 -0.72
CA ASN A 5 7.70 28.90 -0.70
C ASN A 5 9.03 28.47 -0.08
N LYS A 6 10.11 29.02 -0.62
CA LYS A 6 11.46 28.89 -0.07
C LYS A 6 12.08 30.29 -0.05
N LYS A 7 12.30 30.83 1.14
CA LYS A 7 12.95 32.13 1.32
C LYS A 7 14.23 31.98 2.11
N ARG A 8 15.30 32.64 1.66
CA ARG A 8 16.55 32.79 2.40
C ARG A 8 16.43 34.01 3.31
N VAL A 9 16.75 33.85 4.59
CA VAL A 9 16.82 34.91 5.60
C VAL A 9 18.21 34.83 6.22
N GLY A 10 19.13 35.68 5.74
CA GLY A 10 20.56 35.60 6.06
C GLY A 10 21.17 34.25 5.66
N SER A 11 21.79 33.57 6.62
CA SER A 11 22.36 32.23 6.44
C SER A 11 21.32 31.09 6.45
N LYS A 12 20.08 31.34 6.89
CA LYS A 12 19.04 30.30 7.03
C LYS A 12 18.07 30.27 5.85
N VAL A 13 17.54 29.08 5.54
CA VAL A 13 16.50 28.89 4.53
C VAL A 13 15.21 28.44 5.20
N LYS A 14 14.15 29.25 5.10
CA LYS A 14 12.81 28.90 5.57
C LYS A 14 12.00 28.31 4.40
N LYS A 15 11.44 27.12 4.62
CA LYS A 15 10.55 26.43 3.68
C LYS A 15 9.13 26.43 4.24
N THR A 16 8.16 26.87 3.45
CA THR A 16 6.73 26.80 3.78
C THR A 16 6.10 25.71 2.92
N TYR A 17 5.57 24.69 3.57
CA TYR A 17 4.87 23.59 2.91
C TYR A 17 3.37 23.84 2.87
N ASP A 18 2.73 23.24 1.89
CA ASP A 18 1.29 23.22 1.75
C ASP A 18 0.61 22.47 2.90
N ARG A 19 -0.64 22.86 3.18
CA ARG A 19 -1.47 22.20 4.19
C ARG A 19 -1.60 20.71 3.88
N ALA A 20 -1.63 19.91 4.94
CA ALA A 20 -1.86 18.48 4.82
C ALA A 20 -3.25 18.25 4.21
N ARG A 21 -3.28 17.73 2.99
CA ARG A 21 -4.49 17.32 2.27
C ARG A 21 -4.18 16.05 1.49
N THR A 22 -5.14 15.13 1.48
CA THR A 22 -5.05 13.89 0.70
C THR A 22 -5.15 14.20 -0.79
N PRO A 23 -4.62 13.34 -1.68
CA PRO A 23 -4.82 13.50 -3.12
C PRO A 23 -6.30 13.62 -3.51
N PHE A 24 -7.18 12.81 -2.89
CA PHE A 24 -8.63 12.88 -3.08
C PHE A 24 -9.20 14.29 -2.82
N GLN A 25 -8.85 14.89 -1.67
CA GLN A 25 -9.29 16.25 -1.33
C GLN A 25 -8.79 17.29 -2.34
N ARG A 26 -7.55 17.17 -2.82
CA ARG A 26 -6.99 18.09 -3.83
C ARG A 26 -7.76 18.03 -5.15
N VAL A 27 -8.18 16.85 -5.57
CA VAL A 27 -8.95 16.66 -6.81
C VAL A 27 -10.34 17.29 -6.68
N LEU A 28 -11.00 17.12 -5.53
CA LEU A 28 -12.31 17.75 -5.29
C LEU A 28 -12.24 19.29 -5.28
N GLU A 29 -11.17 19.85 -4.73
CA GLU A 29 -10.94 21.31 -4.67
C GLU A 29 -10.40 21.90 -5.99
N SER A 30 -9.95 21.07 -6.93
CA SER A 30 -9.38 21.54 -8.20
C SER A 30 -10.45 22.11 -9.13
N THR A 31 -10.22 23.31 -9.66
CA THR A 31 -11.08 23.93 -10.68
C THR A 31 -10.86 23.34 -12.08
N PHE A 32 -9.76 22.61 -12.28
CA PHE A 32 -9.38 22.00 -13.56
C PHE A 32 -10.09 20.66 -13.83
N VAL A 33 -10.86 20.15 -12.87
CA VAL A 33 -11.55 18.86 -12.95
C VAL A 33 -13.05 19.11 -13.07
N SER A 34 -13.69 18.46 -14.04
CA SER A 34 -15.13 18.59 -14.25
C SER A 34 -15.92 18.08 -13.05
N GLN A 35 -17.11 18.63 -12.83
CA GLN A 35 -17.97 18.21 -11.72
C GLN A 35 -18.35 16.73 -11.83
N GLN A 36 -18.66 16.27 -13.05
CA GLN A 36 -18.95 14.86 -13.33
C GLN A 36 -17.82 13.91 -12.87
N ALA A 37 -16.56 14.26 -13.13
CA ALA A 37 -15.42 13.45 -12.70
C ALA A 37 -15.26 13.45 -11.16
N LYS A 38 -15.61 14.55 -10.49
CA LYS A 38 -15.60 14.63 -9.03
C LYS A 38 -16.70 13.77 -8.41
N ASP A 39 -17.87 13.73 -9.01
CA ASP A 39 -19.00 12.95 -8.51
C ASP A 39 -18.73 11.44 -8.67
N ALA A 40 -18.22 11.01 -9.82
CA ALA A 40 -17.75 9.64 -10.01
C ALA A 40 -16.65 9.24 -9.01
N LEU A 41 -15.72 10.16 -8.71
CA LEU A 41 -14.68 9.92 -7.71
C LEU A 41 -15.24 9.78 -6.29
N LYS A 42 -16.31 10.52 -5.94
CA LYS A 42 -16.99 10.39 -4.64
C LYS A 42 -17.71 9.05 -4.53
N GLU A 43 -18.47 8.65 -5.55
CA GLU A 43 -19.15 7.34 -5.56
C GLU A 43 -18.14 6.20 -5.41
N LEU A 44 -17.02 6.27 -6.12
CA LEU A 44 -15.93 5.30 -5.97
C LEU A 44 -15.34 5.32 -4.55
N TYR A 45 -15.14 6.50 -3.98
CA TYR A 45 -14.58 6.63 -2.63
C TYR A 45 -15.54 6.11 -1.54
N GLU A 46 -16.85 6.33 -1.69
CA GLU A 46 -17.87 5.84 -0.76
C GLU A 46 -18.05 4.32 -0.82
N THR A 47 -17.92 3.73 -2.02
CA THR A 47 -17.94 2.27 -2.18
C THR A 47 -16.63 1.61 -1.73
N LEU A 48 -15.53 2.36 -1.69
CA LEU A 48 -14.23 1.86 -1.26
C LEU A 48 -14.17 1.79 0.27
N ASN A 49 -14.25 0.57 0.83
CA ASN A 49 -13.98 0.33 2.24
C ASN A 49 -12.49 -0.05 2.46
N PRO A 50 -11.60 0.92 2.76
CA PRO A 50 -10.17 0.64 2.90
C PRO A 50 -9.84 -0.32 4.05
N VAL A 51 -10.68 -0.37 5.09
CA VAL A 51 -10.51 -1.30 6.22
C VAL A 51 -10.78 -2.73 5.76
N GLN A 52 -11.86 -2.94 5.00
CA GLN A 52 -12.19 -4.25 4.43
C GLN A 52 -11.11 -4.72 3.46
N LEU A 53 -10.68 -3.86 2.53
CA LEU A 53 -9.62 -4.20 1.58
C LEU A 53 -8.31 -4.56 2.29
N LYS A 54 -7.93 -3.81 3.33
CA LYS A 54 -6.75 -4.14 4.13
C LYS A 54 -6.86 -5.51 4.79
N ARG A 55 -8.02 -5.82 5.39
CA ARG A 55 -8.26 -7.14 6.01
C ARG A 55 -8.14 -8.26 4.99
N GLU A 56 -8.67 -8.05 3.79
CA GLU A 56 -8.61 -9.05 2.72
C GLU A 56 -7.18 -9.29 2.23
N ILE A 57 -6.40 -8.23 2.02
CA ILE A 57 -4.98 -8.33 1.64
C ILE A 57 -4.20 -9.14 2.68
N ILE A 58 -4.36 -8.82 3.96
CA ILE A 58 -3.67 -9.53 5.06
C ILE A 58 -4.05 -11.02 5.06
N ARG A 59 -5.34 -11.33 4.97
CA ARG A 59 -5.83 -12.72 4.92
C ARG A 59 -5.23 -13.51 3.75
N LEU A 60 -5.11 -12.87 2.58
CA LEU A 60 -4.53 -13.50 1.40
C LEU A 60 -3.01 -13.72 1.55
N GLN A 61 -2.31 -12.76 2.16
CA GLN A 61 -0.89 -12.90 2.50
C GLN A 61 -0.65 -14.05 3.49
N ASP A 62 -1.44 -14.13 4.56
CA ASP A 62 -1.34 -15.22 5.54
C ASP A 62 -1.58 -16.59 4.90
N LYS A 63 -2.55 -16.67 3.97
CA LYS A 63 -2.82 -17.92 3.24
C LYS A 63 -1.65 -18.31 2.34
N LEU A 64 -1.05 -17.35 1.64
CA LEU A 64 0.13 -17.61 0.80
C LEU A 64 1.33 -18.07 1.65
N ASP A 65 1.55 -17.43 2.79
CA ASP A 65 2.63 -17.79 3.71
C ASP A 65 2.44 -19.20 4.29
N MET A 66 1.21 -19.57 4.68
CA MET A 66 0.91 -20.94 5.13
C MET A 66 1.23 -21.96 4.05
N LEU A 67 0.80 -21.72 2.81
CA LEU A 67 1.05 -22.63 1.68
C LEU A 67 2.53 -22.74 1.34
N ALA A 68 3.27 -21.63 1.42
CA ALA A 68 4.71 -21.64 1.19
C ALA A 68 5.44 -22.43 2.28
N ARG A 69 5.04 -22.28 3.54
CA ARG A 69 5.61 -23.02 4.68
C ARG A 69 5.33 -24.52 4.59
N SER A 70 4.09 -24.92 4.29
CA SER A 70 3.74 -26.34 4.17
C SER A 70 4.50 -27.03 3.04
N LYS A 71 4.62 -26.37 1.87
CA LYS A 71 5.39 -26.87 0.74
C LYS A 71 6.89 -27.03 1.06
N ASN A 72 7.45 -26.09 1.82
CA ASN A 72 8.84 -26.18 2.25
C ASN A 72 9.05 -27.31 3.26
N ASN A 73 8.08 -27.57 4.14
CA ASN A 73 8.17 -28.66 5.10
C ASN A 73 8.13 -30.03 4.40
N GLN A 74 7.20 -30.22 3.46
CA GLN A 74 7.12 -31.44 2.64
C GLN A 74 8.43 -31.71 1.89
N ARG A 75 9.01 -30.68 1.26
CA ARG A 75 10.29 -30.81 0.54
C ARG A 75 11.46 -31.15 1.47
N ARG A 76 11.42 -30.75 2.75
CA ARG A 76 12.45 -31.11 3.74
C ARG A 76 12.28 -32.56 4.18
N GLU A 77 11.05 -32.98 4.48
CA GLU A 77 10.73 -34.37 4.85
C GLU A 77 11.12 -35.35 3.71
N GLU A 78 10.77 -35.05 2.46
CA GLU A 78 11.16 -35.83 1.28
C GLU A 78 12.69 -35.95 1.13
N ARG A 79 13.44 -34.88 1.43
CA ARG A 79 14.92 -34.91 1.40
C ARG A 79 15.50 -35.76 2.52
N HIS A 80 14.95 -35.67 3.73
CA HIS A 80 15.39 -36.48 4.86
C HIS A 80 15.18 -37.97 4.62
N VAL A 81 13.99 -38.36 4.13
CA VAL A 81 13.67 -39.76 3.78
C VAL A 81 14.61 -40.28 2.69
N ASN A 82 14.91 -39.48 1.67
CA ASN A 82 15.82 -39.89 0.59
C ASN A 82 17.28 -40.02 1.06
N LEU A 83 17.75 -39.19 2.00
CA LEU A 83 19.07 -39.32 2.62
C LEU A 83 19.19 -40.60 3.45
N GLU A 84 18.15 -40.97 4.21
CA GLU A 84 18.17 -42.23 4.97
C GLU A 84 18.19 -43.47 4.06
N TYR A 85 17.45 -43.43 2.94
CA TYR A 85 17.43 -44.52 1.96
C TYR A 85 18.77 -44.75 1.24
N ILE A 86 19.57 -43.70 1.05
CA ILE A 86 20.88 -43.80 0.37
C ILE A 86 21.98 -44.34 1.32
N LEU A 87 21.81 -44.19 2.64
CA LEU A 87 22.80 -44.56 3.65
C LEU A 87 22.60 -45.97 4.24
N SER A 88 21.53 -46.68 3.86
CA SER A 88 21.23 -48.08 4.20
C SER A 88 21.74 -49.06 3.15
#